data_AF-A0A812SA34-F1
#
_entry.id   AF-A0A812SA34-F1
#
_cell.length_a   1.000
_cell.length_b   1.000
_cell.length_c   1.000
_cell.angle_alpha   90.00
_cell.angle_beta   90.00
_cell.angle_gamma   90.00
#
_symmetry.space_group_name_H-M   'P 1'
#
loop_
_entity.id
_entity.type
_entity.pdbx_description
1 polymer ?
#
loop_
_entity_poly.entity_id
_entity_poly.type
_entity_poly.pdbx_seq_one_letter_code
_entity_poly.pdbx_strand_id
1 'polypeptide(L)'
;MASEAAGYPDGAEAKAKVKKPRPPPPPPPPALATASLLVRGAAARVFGLQPGPCGGELQTIWQNEPGCTKLTMSLEGTKRAPFPKDELHGALLTALEAEANRLATEGGAIAVFEMNREEAEAKYGNSIYEPAPKPEKKSEEEPEKPKPPTVRLAHLPGAALVEIKSDWTLCSATADCGKIEFLQKEVEAGSKKKRETMIMVKQKKIMVKLQVQNPDAQPAEMKGGAPSEEVAKALADNSVRVVVKGVDDVDPAAEAAKATAAAAAPAAAATEEEDGEAVVTPWDVEGKIDYDKLIRDFGSTKISPELLERIRKLTVGKGRVDDLHCWLRRNIFFSHRELDAICALQEKGMPFYLYTGRGPSSAAMHLGHLLPFLFTQWLQKAFNVPLVIQMTDDEKFLWKGAYDPDKEEDGYDLDMYRRFTIDNAKDIIACGFDKSKTFIFSDCDYVGHMYTNILKTQKSITYNTAKSAFGFQGDSNIGQSAFPAVQAVPSFSSSFKIPFGDNSRLPCLIPCAIDQDPYFRVTRDIAHKLVPKDHPLKGKPSLIHCKFFPPLTGAQGKMAASKTNTAIFLTDSPEDIEKKITEHAFSGGREKAKEQREKGANLVPGTRV
;
A
#
# COMPACT_ATOMS: atom_id res chain seq x y z
N MET A 1 30.99 -39.80 -41.39
CA MET A 1 29.78 -40.42 -41.97
C MET A 1 28.62 -40.02 -41.09
N ALA A 2 27.56 -39.52 -41.73
CA ALA A 2 26.48 -38.75 -41.13
C ALA A 2 25.63 -39.57 -40.15
N SER A 3 25.22 -38.92 -39.05
CA SER A 3 24.12 -39.36 -38.20
C SER A 3 22.79 -38.95 -38.86
N GLU A 4 21.90 -39.92 -39.00
CA GLU A 4 20.57 -39.78 -39.58
C GLU A 4 19.72 -38.74 -38.84
N ALA A 5 19.04 -37.92 -39.65
CA ALA A 5 18.12 -36.88 -39.26
C ALA A 5 16.77 -37.47 -38.84
N ALA A 6 16.30 -37.16 -37.64
CA ALA A 6 14.90 -37.24 -37.29
C ALA A 6 14.20 -35.96 -37.79
N GLY A 7 13.33 -36.10 -38.78
CA GLY A 7 12.60 -35.01 -39.42
C GLY A 7 11.67 -34.27 -38.47
N TYR A 8 11.74 -32.95 -38.50
CA TYR A 8 10.68 -32.06 -38.06
C TYR A 8 9.57 -32.02 -39.13
N PRO A 9 8.29 -32.20 -38.78
CA PRO A 9 7.22 -31.89 -39.71
C PRO A 9 7.05 -30.37 -39.85
N ASP A 10 7.00 -29.95 -41.10
CA ASP A 10 6.80 -28.58 -41.58
C ASP A 10 5.58 -27.87 -40.96
N GLY A 11 5.80 -26.60 -40.64
CA GLY A 11 4.92 -25.49 -40.99
C GLY A 11 3.42 -25.66 -40.75
N ALA A 12 2.98 -25.47 -39.50
CA ALA A 12 1.66 -24.91 -39.24
C ALA A 12 1.83 -23.51 -38.66
N GLU A 13 1.78 -22.50 -39.53
CA GLU A 13 1.62 -21.09 -39.13
C GLU A 13 0.43 -20.99 -38.17
N ALA A 14 0.72 -20.77 -36.89
CA ALA A 14 -0.29 -20.39 -35.91
C ALA A 14 -0.74 -18.97 -36.26
N LYS A 15 -1.75 -18.85 -37.14
CA LYS A 15 -2.48 -17.61 -37.35
C LYS A 15 -2.98 -17.12 -36.00
N ALA A 16 -2.34 -16.07 -35.48
CA ALA A 16 -2.85 -15.33 -34.34
C ALA A 16 -4.32 -15.00 -34.61
N LYS A 17 -5.21 -15.52 -33.78
CA LYS A 17 -6.62 -15.11 -33.81
C LYS A 17 -6.66 -13.63 -33.48
N VAL A 18 -6.69 -12.78 -34.50
CA VAL A 18 -7.06 -11.38 -34.39
C VAL A 18 -8.40 -11.36 -33.66
N LYS A 19 -8.41 -10.90 -32.40
CA LYS A 19 -9.65 -10.64 -31.67
C LYS A 19 -10.41 -9.64 -32.52
N LYS A 20 -11.55 -10.06 -33.09
CA LYS A 20 -12.47 -9.13 -33.76
C LYS A 20 -12.70 -7.95 -32.79
N PRO A 21 -12.62 -6.69 -33.26
CA PRO A 21 -12.96 -5.55 -32.42
C PRO A 21 -14.36 -5.80 -31.87
N ARG A 22 -14.50 -5.77 -30.53
CA ARG A 22 -15.82 -5.85 -29.91
C ARG A 22 -16.63 -4.68 -30.47
N PRO A 23 -17.87 -4.90 -30.91
CA PRO A 23 -18.73 -3.80 -31.32
C PRO A 23 -18.82 -2.78 -30.17
N PRO A 24 -18.98 -1.48 -30.47
CA PRO A 24 -19.20 -0.49 -29.45
C PRO A 24 -20.40 -0.93 -28.59
N PRO A 25 -20.32 -0.74 -27.27
CA PRO A 25 -21.40 -1.12 -26.37
C PRO A 25 -22.71 -0.43 -26.79
N PRO A 26 -23.86 -1.11 -26.68
CA PRO A 26 -25.14 -0.47 -26.95
C PRO A 26 -25.39 0.66 -25.95
N PRO A 27 -26.16 1.70 -26.33
CA PRO A 27 -26.56 2.75 -25.40
C PRO A 27 -27.36 2.15 -24.24
N PRO A 28 -27.19 2.68 -23.01
CA PRO A 28 -27.91 2.16 -21.86
C PRO A 28 -29.41 2.43 -21.93
N PRO A 29 -30.25 1.51 -21.40
CA PRO A 29 -31.67 1.79 -21.17
C PRO A 29 -31.86 3.04 -20.30
N PRO A 30 -32.91 3.86 -20.56
CA PRO A 30 -33.17 5.09 -19.83
C PRO A 30 -33.20 4.94 -18.31
N ALA A 31 -33.82 3.86 -17.82
CA ALA A 31 -33.91 3.56 -16.40
C ALA A 31 -32.54 3.32 -15.76
N LEU A 32 -31.63 2.60 -16.44
CA LEU A 32 -30.30 2.30 -15.93
C LEU A 32 -29.36 3.50 -15.99
N ALA A 33 -29.44 4.30 -17.05
CA ALA A 33 -28.69 5.55 -17.15
C ALA A 33 -29.11 6.54 -16.05
N THR A 34 -30.42 6.68 -15.83
CA THR A 34 -30.99 7.52 -14.75
C THR A 34 -30.56 7.03 -13.38
N ALA A 35 -30.70 5.73 -13.10
CA ALA A 35 -30.28 5.13 -11.83
C ALA A 35 -28.77 5.29 -11.59
N SER A 36 -27.93 5.19 -12.63
CA SER A 36 -26.49 5.42 -12.50
C SER A 36 -26.17 6.85 -12.04
N LEU A 37 -26.88 7.85 -12.56
CA LEU A 37 -26.66 9.25 -12.16
C LEU A 37 -27.20 9.53 -10.76
N LEU A 38 -28.35 8.94 -10.39
CA LEU A 38 -28.90 9.03 -9.04
C LEU A 38 -27.97 8.42 -7.99
N VAL A 39 -27.35 7.27 -8.28
CA VAL A 39 -26.38 6.63 -7.39
C VAL A 39 -25.11 7.46 -7.24
N ARG A 40 -24.63 8.11 -8.31
CA ARG A 40 -23.47 9.03 -8.24
C ARG A 40 -23.80 10.29 -7.43
N GLY A 41 -24.98 10.88 -7.62
CA GLY A 41 -25.46 12.00 -6.81
C GLY A 41 -25.65 11.63 -5.33
N ALA A 42 -26.15 10.42 -5.05
CA ALA A 42 -26.22 9.88 -3.69
C ALA A 42 -24.82 9.66 -3.09
N ALA A 43 -23.86 9.16 -3.87
CA ALA A 43 -22.48 9.00 -3.43
C ALA A 43 -21.82 10.34 -3.10
N ALA A 44 -22.17 11.40 -3.82
CA ALA A 44 -21.76 12.77 -3.52
C ALA A 44 -22.09 13.17 -2.08
N ARG A 45 -23.35 12.96 -1.70
CA ARG A 45 -23.90 13.34 -0.39
C ARG A 45 -23.48 12.38 0.73
N VAL A 46 -23.36 11.09 0.39
CA VAL A 46 -22.98 10.05 1.35
C VAL A 46 -21.49 10.03 1.59
N PHE A 47 -20.61 10.32 0.63
CA PHE A 47 -19.15 10.29 0.82
C PHE A 47 -18.49 11.68 0.78
N GLY A 48 -19.24 12.74 0.51
CA GLY A 48 -18.67 14.08 0.31
C GLY A 48 -17.83 14.15 -0.97
N LEU A 49 -18.28 13.48 -2.04
CA LEU A 49 -17.67 13.49 -3.37
C LEU A 49 -18.34 14.57 -4.24
N GLN A 50 -17.68 15.03 -5.29
CA GLN A 50 -18.37 15.85 -6.30
C GLN A 50 -19.48 15.04 -6.99
N PRO A 51 -20.73 15.56 -7.11
CA PRO A 51 -21.87 14.80 -7.63
C PRO A 51 -21.80 14.36 -9.09
N GLY A 52 -20.78 14.81 -9.81
CA GLY A 52 -20.38 14.26 -11.10
C GLY A 52 -19.92 12.80 -10.99
N PRO A 53 -18.74 12.44 -11.52
CA PRO A 53 -18.46 11.05 -11.84
C PRO A 53 -18.37 10.17 -10.62
N CYS A 54 -17.79 10.61 -9.50
CA CYS A 54 -17.22 9.66 -8.55
C CYS A 54 -16.48 8.54 -9.33
N GLY A 55 -15.47 8.77 -10.20
CA GLY A 55 -15.00 7.66 -11.07
C GLY A 55 -14.19 7.86 -12.35
N GLY A 56 -13.93 9.07 -12.83
CA GLY A 56 -13.42 9.30 -14.21
C GLY A 56 -14.52 9.21 -15.26
N GLU A 57 -14.17 9.01 -16.55
CA GLU A 57 -15.13 9.00 -17.68
C GLU A 57 -16.42 8.20 -17.40
N LEU A 58 -17.60 8.73 -17.78
CA LEU A 58 -18.91 8.08 -17.66
C LEU A 58 -18.82 6.65 -18.18
N GLN A 59 -18.70 5.71 -17.25
CA GLN A 59 -18.45 4.32 -17.57
C GLN A 59 -19.59 3.81 -18.45
N THR A 60 -19.21 3.06 -19.48
CA THR A 60 -20.19 2.31 -20.26
C THR A 60 -20.99 1.40 -19.34
N ILE A 61 -22.31 1.59 -19.35
CA ILE A 61 -23.25 0.77 -18.58
C ILE A 61 -23.54 -0.49 -19.40
N TRP A 62 -23.01 -1.62 -18.95
CA TRP A 62 -23.34 -2.92 -19.52
C TRP A 62 -24.59 -3.46 -18.84
N GLN A 63 -25.59 -3.81 -19.65
CA GLN A 63 -26.76 -4.55 -19.19
C GLN A 63 -26.52 -6.05 -19.41
N ASN A 64 -26.36 -6.79 -18.31
CA ASN A 64 -26.19 -8.24 -18.36
C ASN A 64 -27.53 -8.98 -18.17
N GLU A 65 -28.46 -8.38 -17.44
CA GLU A 65 -29.81 -8.87 -17.17
C GLU A 65 -30.80 -7.69 -17.26
N PRO A 66 -32.10 -7.92 -17.56
CA PRO A 66 -33.12 -6.88 -17.58
C PRO A 66 -33.10 -6.01 -16.30
N GLY A 67 -32.86 -4.71 -16.45
CA GLY A 67 -32.81 -3.77 -15.32
C GLY A 67 -31.61 -3.92 -14.38
N CYS A 68 -30.57 -4.71 -14.71
CA CYS A 68 -29.39 -4.86 -13.85
C CYS A 68 -28.11 -4.35 -14.51
N THR A 69 -27.31 -3.63 -13.74
CA THR A 69 -25.98 -3.18 -14.17
C THR A 69 -25.00 -3.16 -13.00
N LYS A 70 -23.71 -3.03 -13.34
CA LYS A 70 -22.62 -2.90 -12.39
C LYS A 70 -21.92 -1.58 -12.59
N LEU A 71 -21.91 -0.77 -11.54
CA LEU A 71 -21.32 0.56 -11.49
C LEU A 71 -20.02 0.52 -10.69
N THR A 72 -18.95 1.11 -11.21
CA THR A 72 -17.73 1.33 -10.43
C THR A 72 -17.49 2.83 -10.27
N MET A 73 -17.26 3.26 -9.05
CA MET A 73 -17.03 4.65 -8.69
C MET A 73 -15.68 4.81 -7.97
N SER A 74 -15.00 5.95 -8.16
CA SER A 74 -13.82 6.36 -7.41
C SER A 74 -14.22 7.05 -6.10
N LEU A 75 -13.47 6.74 -5.04
CA LEU A 75 -13.49 7.42 -3.74
C LEU A 75 -12.44 8.54 -3.66
N GLU A 76 -11.73 8.82 -4.74
CA GLU A 76 -10.77 9.91 -4.79
C GLU A 76 -11.46 11.26 -4.60
N GLY A 77 -10.91 12.08 -3.69
CA GLY A 77 -11.53 13.35 -3.31
C GLY A 77 -12.65 13.24 -2.26
N THR A 78 -12.88 12.06 -1.67
CA THR A 78 -13.80 11.91 -0.54
C THR A 78 -13.43 12.85 0.62
N LYS A 79 -14.40 13.65 1.09
CA LYS A 79 -14.23 14.52 2.27
C LYS A 79 -14.37 13.75 3.59
N ARG A 80 -14.65 12.44 3.57
CA ARG A 80 -14.69 11.59 4.77
C ARG A 80 -13.30 11.09 5.15
N ALA A 81 -12.64 11.82 6.04
CA ALA A 81 -11.36 11.46 6.63
C ALA A 81 -11.43 11.54 8.18
N PRO A 82 -11.01 10.50 8.92
CA PRO A 82 -10.60 9.18 8.42
C PRO A 82 -11.77 8.42 7.76
N PHE A 83 -11.48 7.61 6.74
CA PHE A 83 -12.51 6.78 6.11
C PHE A 83 -12.93 5.66 7.07
N PRO A 84 -14.24 5.34 7.22
CA PRO A 84 -14.71 4.36 8.19
C PRO A 84 -14.10 2.96 7.99
N LYS A 85 -13.90 2.23 9.10
CA LYS A 85 -13.41 0.84 9.12
C LYS A 85 -14.33 -0.10 8.33
N ASP A 86 -13.79 -1.24 7.90
CA ASP A 86 -14.50 -2.23 7.05
C ASP A 86 -15.84 -2.69 7.63
N GLU A 87 -15.95 -2.82 8.96
CA GLU A 87 -17.18 -3.18 9.67
C GLU A 87 -18.34 -2.20 9.41
N LEU A 88 -18.02 -0.94 9.13
CA LEU A 88 -18.99 0.13 8.86
C LEU A 88 -19.28 0.32 7.37
N HIS A 89 -18.61 -0.42 6.47
CA HIS A 89 -18.88 -0.32 5.03
C HIS A 89 -20.28 -0.79 4.66
N GLY A 90 -20.84 -1.76 5.41
CA GLY A 90 -22.23 -2.18 5.25
C GLY A 90 -23.22 -1.05 5.52
N ALA A 91 -22.99 -0.26 6.57
CA ALA A 91 -23.80 0.90 6.91
C ALA A 91 -23.69 2.00 5.84
N LEU A 92 -22.49 2.26 5.32
CA LEU A 92 -22.27 3.21 4.23
C LEU A 92 -22.97 2.82 2.93
N LEU A 93 -22.90 1.55 2.54
CA LEU A 93 -23.58 1.03 1.34
C LEU A 93 -25.11 1.06 1.51
N THR A 94 -25.61 0.84 2.73
CA THR A 94 -27.03 0.95 3.05
C THR A 94 -27.50 2.41 2.96
N ALA A 95 -26.71 3.36 3.48
CA ALA A 95 -27.03 4.78 3.37
C ALA A 95 -26.96 5.27 1.91
N LEU A 96 -26.00 4.77 1.12
CA LEU A 96 -25.89 5.05 -0.31
C LEU A 96 -27.15 4.62 -1.08
N GLU A 97 -27.62 3.39 -0.86
CA GLU A 97 -28.84 2.89 -1.48
C GLU A 97 -30.07 3.68 -1.02
N ALA A 98 -30.18 3.99 0.28
CA ALA A 98 -31.30 4.76 0.81
C ALA A 98 -31.36 6.17 0.20
N GLU A 99 -30.23 6.86 0.08
CA GLU A 99 -30.16 8.20 -0.51
C GLU A 99 -30.46 8.18 -2.01
N ALA A 100 -29.99 7.16 -2.75
CA ALA A 100 -30.32 6.99 -4.17
C ALA A 100 -31.83 6.82 -4.37
N ASN A 101 -32.48 6.03 -3.51
CA ASN A 101 -33.94 5.86 -3.53
C ASN A 101 -34.71 7.11 -3.10
N ARG A 102 -34.15 7.91 -2.18
CA ARG A 102 -34.71 9.22 -1.80
C ARG A 102 -34.75 10.15 -3.00
N LEU A 103 -33.63 10.29 -3.73
CA LEU A 103 -33.54 11.08 -4.96
C LEU A 103 -34.46 10.57 -6.08
N ALA A 104 -34.62 9.25 -6.21
CA ALA A 104 -35.59 8.66 -7.14
C ALA A 104 -37.03 9.04 -6.74
N THR A 105 -37.38 8.93 -5.46
CA THR A 105 -38.75 9.16 -4.97
C THR A 105 -39.18 10.63 -4.99
N GLU A 106 -38.23 11.58 -4.88
CA GLU A 106 -38.52 13.02 -5.00
C GLU A 106 -39.13 13.40 -6.36
N GLY A 107 -38.94 12.56 -7.40
CA GLY A 107 -39.67 12.64 -8.66
C GLY A 107 -39.40 13.91 -9.47
N GLY A 108 -38.23 14.52 -9.32
CA GLY A 108 -37.84 15.72 -10.04
C GLY A 108 -37.78 15.48 -11.55
N ALA A 109 -38.31 16.43 -12.33
CA ALA A 109 -38.19 16.40 -13.79
C ALA A 109 -36.72 16.50 -14.20
N ILE A 110 -36.25 15.57 -15.03
CA ILE A 110 -34.88 15.54 -15.54
C ILE A 110 -34.82 16.45 -16.77
N ALA A 111 -33.89 17.42 -16.77
CA ALA A 111 -33.66 18.28 -17.91
C ALA A 111 -32.42 17.83 -18.67
N VAL A 112 -32.56 17.56 -19.97
CA VAL A 112 -31.44 17.30 -20.88
C VAL A 112 -31.39 18.41 -21.92
N PHE A 113 -30.25 19.08 -22.04
CA PHE A 113 -30.07 20.23 -22.91
C PHE A 113 -28.65 20.29 -23.48
N GLU A 114 -28.48 21.04 -24.56
CA GLU A 114 -27.19 21.29 -25.19
C GLU A 114 -26.79 22.75 -24.98
N MET A 115 -25.49 22.99 -24.84
CA MET A 115 -24.91 24.32 -24.65
C MET A 115 -23.53 24.37 -25.31
N ASN A 116 -23.09 25.57 -25.72
CA ASN A 116 -21.71 25.75 -26.14
C ASN A 116 -20.76 25.40 -24.98
N ARG A 117 -19.66 24.71 -25.27
CA ARG A 117 -18.70 24.26 -24.27
C ARG A 117 -18.09 25.43 -23.48
N GLU A 118 -17.69 26.50 -24.15
CA GLU A 118 -17.10 27.68 -23.50
C GLU A 118 -18.11 28.38 -22.58
N GLU A 119 -19.37 28.48 -23.01
CA GLU A 119 -20.46 29.03 -22.21
C GLU A 119 -20.75 28.17 -20.97
N ALA A 120 -20.73 26.85 -21.13
CA ALA A 120 -20.94 25.90 -20.03
C ALA A 120 -19.78 25.94 -19.02
N GLU A 121 -18.54 26.02 -19.49
CA GLU A 121 -17.33 26.18 -18.67
C GLU A 121 -17.34 27.50 -17.91
N ALA A 122 -17.74 28.59 -18.57
CA ALA A 122 -17.85 29.91 -17.95
C ALA A 122 -18.96 29.95 -16.88
N LYS A 123 -20.11 29.32 -17.15
CA LYS A 123 -21.29 29.39 -16.29
C LYS A 123 -21.26 28.40 -15.13
N TYR A 124 -20.71 27.21 -15.32
CA TYR A 124 -20.76 26.14 -14.32
C TYR A 124 -19.38 25.66 -13.86
N GLY A 125 -18.30 26.13 -14.48
CA GLY A 125 -16.93 25.75 -14.13
C GLY A 125 -16.68 24.25 -14.25
N ASN A 126 -15.81 23.71 -13.39
CA ASN A 126 -15.46 22.29 -13.39
C ASN A 126 -16.55 21.36 -12.81
N SER A 127 -17.70 21.90 -12.37
CA SER A 127 -18.75 21.11 -11.72
C SER A 127 -19.52 20.19 -12.68
N ILE A 128 -19.51 20.52 -13.98
CA ILE A 128 -20.16 19.75 -15.04
C ILE A 128 -19.28 18.63 -15.59
N TYR A 129 -17.98 18.68 -15.28
CA TYR A 129 -16.99 17.72 -15.74
C TYR A 129 -16.68 16.67 -14.71
N GLU A 130 -16.21 15.55 -15.24
CA GLU A 130 -15.60 14.52 -14.46
C GLU A 130 -14.15 14.91 -14.10
N PRO A 131 -13.71 14.84 -12.83
CA PRO A 131 -12.30 15.04 -12.52
C PRO A 131 -11.51 13.96 -13.26
N ALA A 132 -10.77 14.37 -14.28
CA ALA A 132 -9.79 13.49 -14.92
C ALA A 132 -8.74 13.14 -13.85
N PRO A 133 -8.23 11.89 -13.83
CA PRO A 133 -6.98 11.64 -13.12
C PRO A 133 -5.93 12.65 -13.61
N LYS A 134 -5.05 13.10 -12.70
CA LYS A 134 -3.97 14.02 -13.07
C LYS A 134 -3.27 13.49 -14.34
N PRO A 135 -2.99 14.34 -15.33
CA PRO A 135 -2.25 13.88 -16.49
C PRO A 135 -0.87 13.44 -16.02
N GLU A 136 -0.60 12.13 -16.13
CA GLU A 136 0.78 11.68 -16.28
C GLU A 136 1.33 12.33 -17.54
N LYS A 137 2.60 12.74 -17.49
CA LYS A 137 3.26 13.58 -18.51
C LYS A 137 2.84 13.14 -19.92
N LYS A 138 2.14 14.01 -20.65
CA LYS A 138 1.86 13.83 -22.08
C LYS A 138 3.20 13.55 -22.77
N SER A 139 3.38 12.35 -23.30
CA SER A 139 4.29 12.14 -24.42
C SER A 139 3.76 12.98 -25.57
N GLU A 140 4.66 13.76 -26.16
CA GLU A 140 4.37 14.41 -27.43
C GLU A 140 4.06 13.33 -28.48
N GLU A 141 3.14 13.63 -29.39
CA GLU A 141 2.73 12.85 -30.58
C GLU A 141 1.48 11.96 -30.48
N GLU A 142 0.34 12.51 -30.02
CA GLU A 142 -0.94 12.34 -30.75
C GLU A 142 -1.72 13.66 -30.73
N PRO A 143 -2.29 14.14 -31.86
CA PRO A 143 -3.15 15.31 -31.85
C PRO A 143 -4.42 14.99 -31.07
N GLU A 144 -4.59 15.66 -29.92
CA GLU A 144 -5.78 15.63 -29.09
C GLU A 144 -7.01 15.86 -29.99
N LYS A 145 -7.88 14.86 -30.14
CA LYS A 145 -9.09 15.00 -30.95
C LYS A 145 -9.83 16.25 -30.47
N PRO A 146 -10.17 17.20 -31.36
CA PRO A 146 -10.83 18.43 -30.94
C PRO A 146 -12.11 18.07 -30.20
N LYS A 147 -12.22 18.51 -28.94
CA LYS A 147 -13.44 18.33 -28.15
C LYS A 147 -14.60 18.99 -28.90
N PRO A 148 -15.78 18.36 -28.94
CA PRO A 148 -16.91 18.94 -29.64
C PRO A 148 -17.25 20.33 -29.04
N PRO A 149 -17.59 21.32 -29.88
CA PRO A 149 -17.89 22.69 -29.44
C PRO A 149 -19.18 22.78 -28.62
N THR A 150 -20.01 21.74 -28.66
CA THR A 150 -21.25 21.61 -27.91
C THR A 150 -21.10 20.53 -26.85
N VAL A 151 -21.57 20.79 -25.63
CA VAL A 151 -21.73 19.80 -24.56
C VAL A 151 -23.21 19.45 -24.38
N ARG A 152 -23.49 18.19 -24.06
CA ARG A 152 -24.84 17.71 -23.71
C ARG A 152 -24.88 17.46 -22.21
N LEU A 153 -25.69 18.24 -21.51
CA LEU A 153 -25.77 18.23 -20.04
C LEU A 153 -27.09 17.62 -19.58
N ALA A 154 -27.03 16.87 -18.49
CA ALA A 154 -28.20 16.40 -17.75
C ALA A 154 -28.24 17.05 -16.37
N HIS A 155 -29.36 17.72 -16.07
CA HIS A 155 -29.67 18.23 -14.74
C HIS A 155 -30.70 17.31 -14.08
N LEU A 156 -30.28 16.63 -13.02
CA LEU A 156 -31.13 15.84 -12.15
C LEU A 156 -31.35 16.64 -10.86
N PRO A 157 -32.58 17.12 -10.61
CA PRO A 157 -32.87 17.96 -9.44
C PRO A 157 -32.38 17.31 -8.14
N GLY A 158 -31.58 18.05 -7.37
CA GLY A 158 -30.99 17.57 -6.12
C GLY A 158 -29.84 16.55 -6.27
N ALA A 159 -29.70 15.87 -7.40
CA ALA A 159 -28.69 14.82 -7.57
C ALA A 159 -27.40 15.35 -8.21
N ALA A 160 -27.46 15.88 -9.44
CA ALA A 160 -26.26 16.24 -10.21
C ALA A 160 -26.58 17.16 -11.40
N LEU A 161 -25.55 17.88 -11.85
CA LEU A 161 -25.46 18.49 -13.19
C LEU A 161 -24.19 17.92 -13.85
N VAL A 162 -24.33 17.20 -14.96
CA VAL A 162 -23.20 16.41 -15.52
C VAL A 162 -23.25 16.33 -17.05
N GLU A 163 -22.08 16.34 -17.70
CA GLU A 163 -21.92 16.01 -19.13
C GLU A 163 -22.27 14.53 -19.37
N ILE A 164 -23.22 14.27 -20.26
CA ILE A 164 -23.62 12.91 -20.66
C ILE A 164 -23.18 12.61 -22.09
N LYS A 165 -22.92 11.33 -22.36
CA LYS A 165 -22.58 10.87 -23.72
C LYS A 165 -23.75 11.11 -24.68
N SER A 166 -23.44 11.34 -25.95
CA SER A 166 -24.45 11.67 -26.98
C SER A 166 -25.46 10.56 -27.22
N ASP A 167 -25.09 9.31 -26.94
CA ASP A 167 -25.91 8.11 -27.08
C ASP A 167 -26.72 7.76 -25.81
N TRP A 168 -26.56 8.49 -24.71
CA TRP A 168 -27.32 8.25 -23.49
C TRP A 168 -28.72 8.86 -23.55
N THR A 169 -29.72 8.07 -23.17
CA THR A 169 -31.09 8.55 -22.94
C THR A 169 -31.40 8.40 -21.45
N LEU A 170 -32.11 9.36 -20.87
CA LEU A 170 -32.55 9.35 -19.46
C LEU A 170 -34.08 9.28 -19.40
N CYS A 171 -34.61 8.95 -18.22
CA CYS A 171 -36.04 9.02 -17.94
C CYS A 171 -36.53 10.47 -17.90
N SER A 172 -37.86 10.68 -17.97
CA SER A 172 -38.46 12.02 -17.90
C SER A 172 -38.41 12.60 -16.49
N ALA A 173 -38.57 11.75 -15.48
CA ALA A 173 -38.41 12.09 -14.08
C ALA A 173 -37.52 11.09 -13.36
N THR A 174 -36.91 11.51 -12.24
CA THR A 174 -36.07 10.63 -11.42
C THR A 174 -36.83 9.42 -10.85
N ALA A 175 -38.16 9.53 -10.68
CA ALA A 175 -39.01 8.45 -10.17
C ALA A 175 -39.28 7.34 -11.19
N ASP A 176 -39.13 7.62 -12.49
CA ASP A 176 -39.54 6.70 -13.55
C ASP A 176 -38.68 5.44 -13.61
N CYS A 177 -37.42 5.48 -13.14
CA CYS A 177 -36.59 4.27 -13.01
C CYS A 177 -37.07 3.33 -11.89
N GLY A 178 -37.98 3.80 -11.03
CA GLY A 178 -38.48 3.08 -9.87
C GLY A 178 -37.41 2.88 -8.80
N LYS A 179 -37.71 2.02 -7.82
CA LYS A 179 -36.79 1.69 -6.72
C LYS A 179 -35.47 1.10 -7.25
N ILE A 180 -34.35 1.52 -6.66
CA ILE A 180 -32.99 1.04 -6.96
C ILE A 180 -32.56 0.09 -5.83
N GLU A 181 -32.32 -1.18 -6.16
CA GLU A 181 -31.88 -2.20 -5.20
C GLU A 181 -30.42 -2.59 -5.45
N PHE A 182 -29.60 -2.63 -4.40
CA PHE A 182 -28.22 -3.06 -4.46
C PHE A 182 -28.12 -4.56 -4.15
N LEU A 183 -27.61 -5.32 -5.12
CA LEU A 183 -27.52 -6.77 -5.04
C LEU A 183 -26.19 -7.23 -4.46
N GLN A 184 -26.18 -8.41 -3.83
CA GLN A 184 -24.98 -9.12 -3.34
C GLN A 184 -24.07 -8.27 -2.41
N LYS A 185 -24.69 -7.65 -1.41
CA LYS A 185 -23.99 -6.87 -0.36
C LYS A 185 -23.20 -7.76 0.61
N GLU A 186 -23.66 -8.99 0.80
CA GLU A 186 -23.10 -10.02 1.68
C GLU A 186 -23.10 -11.38 0.96
N VAL A 187 -22.20 -12.28 1.33
CA VAL A 187 -22.11 -13.64 0.77
C VAL A 187 -22.38 -14.62 1.91
N GLU A 188 -23.42 -15.45 1.78
CA GLU A 188 -23.72 -16.51 2.75
C GLU A 188 -22.56 -17.50 2.88
N ALA A 189 -22.28 -17.94 4.11
CA ALA A 189 -21.22 -18.90 4.39
C ALA A 189 -21.47 -20.21 3.60
N GLY A 190 -20.56 -20.53 2.67
CA GLY A 190 -20.64 -21.71 1.79
C GLY A 190 -21.09 -21.44 0.36
N SER A 191 -21.45 -20.20 0.01
CA SER A 191 -21.81 -19.84 -1.38
C SER A 191 -20.60 -19.62 -2.28
N LYS A 192 -20.66 -20.08 -3.54
CA LYS A 192 -19.64 -19.81 -4.58
C LYS A 192 -19.74 -18.40 -5.20
N LYS A 193 -20.77 -17.62 -4.83
CA LYS A 193 -20.99 -16.27 -5.39
C LYS A 193 -20.04 -15.27 -4.74
N LYS A 194 -19.37 -14.44 -5.56
CA LYS A 194 -18.49 -13.37 -5.08
C LYS A 194 -19.33 -12.15 -4.67
N ARG A 195 -18.83 -11.34 -3.74
CA ARG A 195 -19.42 -10.04 -3.41
C ARG A 195 -19.32 -9.11 -4.62
N GLU A 196 -20.45 -8.58 -5.09
CA GLU A 196 -20.48 -7.67 -6.25
C GLU A 196 -20.81 -6.22 -5.88
N THR A 197 -21.27 -5.97 -4.66
CA THR A 197 -21.42 -4.63 -4.07
C THR A 197 -20.51 -4.48 -2.86
N MET A 198 -19.45 -3.67 -2.97
CA MET A 198 -18.42 -3.50 -1.94
C MET A 198 -17.65 -2.18 -2.05
N ILE A 199 -17.08 -1.74 -0.93
CA ILE A 199 -16.12 -0.65 -0.86
C ILE A 199 -14.69 -1.24 -0.85
N MET A 200 -13.83 -0.74 -1.73
CA MET A 200 -12.45 -1.17 -1.90
C MET A 200 -11.51 -0.03 -1.52
N VAL A 201 -11.28 0.14 -0.21
CA VAL A 201 -10.52 1.29 0.33
C VAL A 201 -9.10 1.37 -0.23
N LYS A 202 -8.39 0.23 -0.33
CA LYS A 202 -7.03 0.17 -0.92
C LYS A 202 -6.98 0.62 -2.38
N GLN A 203 -8.04 0.36 -3.15
CA GLN A 203 -8.15 0.74 -4.55
C GLN A 203 -8.85 2.10 -4.74
N LYS A 204 -9.28 2.75 -3.64
CA LYS A 204 -10.13 3.95 -3.64
C LYS A 204 -11.33 3.80 -4.58
N LYS A 205 -12.02 2.66 -4.54
CA LYS A 205 -13.17 2.40 -5.42
C LYS A 205 -14.39 1.91 -4.63
N ILE A 206 -15.58 2.25 -5.10
CA ILE A 206 -16.85 1.61 -4.73
C ILE A 206 -17.34 0.84 -5.93
N MET A 207 -17.75 -0.40 -5.72
CA MET A 207 -18.38 -1.23 -6.74
C MET A 207 -19.81 -1.50 -6.29
N VAL A 208 -20.79 -1.22 -7.14
CA VAL A 208 -22.22 -1.39 -6.84
C VAL A 208 -22.85 -2.18 -7.97
N LYS A 209 -23.39 -3.36 -7.67
CA LYS A 209 -24.32 -4.06 -8.55
C LYS A 209 -25.73 -3.63 -8.19
N LEU A 210 -26.43 -2.99 -9.12
CA LEU A 210 -27.77 -2.45 -8.90
C LEU A 210 -28.81 -3.08 -9.81
N GLN A 211 -30.06 -3.08 -9.36
CA GLN A 211 -31.24 -3.43 -10.12
C GLN A 211 -32.30 -2.33 -9.99
N VAL A 212 -32.94 -1.97 -11.11
CA VAL A 212 -34.04 -0.99 -11.14
C VAL A 212 -35.39 -1.71 -11.21
N GLN A 213 -36.39 -1.16 -10.51
CA GLN A 213 -37.74 -1.72 -10.48
C GLN A 213 -38.48 -1.58 -11.82
N ASN A 214 -38.23 -0.49 -12.56
CA ASN A 214 -38.89 -0.22 -13.82
C ASN A 214 -37.88 -0.17 -14.99
N PRO A 215 -37.41 -1.31 -15.49
CA PRO A 215 -36.38 -1.37 -16.54
C PRO A 215 -36.85 -0.81 -17.89
N ASP A 216 -38.16 -0.82 -18.15
CA ASP A 216 -38.78 -0.43 -19.42
C ASP A 216 -39.27 1.03 -19.43
N ALA A 217 -38.75 1.85 -18.51
CA ALA A 217 -39.08 3.27 -18.43
C ALA A 217 -38.78 3.98 -19.76
N GLN A 218 -39.75 4.75 -20.25
CA GLN A 218 -39.64 5.43 -21.53
C GLN A 218 -38.67 6.61 -21.47
N PRO A 219 -37.88 6.85 -22.54
CA PRO A 219 -36.94 7.96 -22.58
C PRO A 219 -37.68 9.30 -22.57
N ALA A 220 -37.07 10.30 -21.93
CA ALA A 220 -37.52 11.68 -22.02
C ALA A 220 -37.24 12.26 -23.41
N GLU A 221 -38.12 13.15 -23.88
CA GLU A 221 -37.76 14.13 -24.91
C GLU A 221 -36.77 15.15 -24.30
N MET A 222 -35.93 15.79 -25.12
CA MET A 222 -35.10 16.91 -24.67
C MET A 222 -36.00 18.09 -24.24
N LYS A 223 -36.37 18.12 -22.95
CA LYS A 223 -37.24 19.13 -22.35
C LYS A 223 -36.67 19.53 -20.98
N GLY A 224 -36.64 20.84 -20.75
CA GLY A 224 -36.14 21.44 -19.51
C GLY A 224 -35.09 22.51 -19.77
N GLY A 225 -35.10 23.57 -18.96
CA GLY A 225 -34.15 24.67 -19.07
C GLY A 225 -32.86 24.41 -18.27
N ALA A 226 -31.76 25.01 -18.72
CA ALA A 226 -30.50 24.97 -17.99
C ALA A 226 -30.69 25.56 -16.57
N PRO A 227 -30.19 24.92 -15.50
CA PRO A 227 -30.35 25.42 -14.15
C PRO A 227 -29.62 26.76 -13.96
N SER A 228 -30.00 27.52 -12.93
CA SER A 228 -29.26 28.72 -12.53
C SER A 228 -27.87 28.33 -11.99
N GLU A 229 -26.94 29.30 -11.99
CA GLU A 229 -25.59 29.10 -11.47
C GLU A 229 -25.61 28.74 -9.98
N GLU A 230 -26.52 29.33 -9.21
CA GLU A 230 -26.69 29.05 -7.79
C GLU A 230 -27.14 27.60 -7.55
N VAL A 231 -28.06 27.09 -8.37
CA VAL A 231 -28.51 25.70 -8.30
C VAL A 231 -27.36 24.75 -8.64
N ALA A 232 -26.60 25.03 -9.70
CA ALA A 232 -25.44 24.23 -10.08
C ALA A 232 -24.36 24.22 -8.98
N LYS A 233 -24.07 25.38 -8.38
CA LYS A 233 -23.10 25.52 -7.29
C LYS A 233 -23.56 24.80 -6.02
N ALA A 234 -24.85 24.86 -5.69
CA ALA A 234 -25.41 24.13 -4.55
C ALA A 234 -25.30 22.61 -4.70
N LEU A 235 -25.46 22.11 -5.94
CA LEU A 235 -25.20 20.70 -6.24
C LEU A 235 -23.71 20.38 -6.04
N ALA A 236 -22.79 21.23 -6.51
CA ALA A 236 -21.33 20.99 -6.43
C ALA A 236 -20.72 21.14 -5.01
N ASP A 237 -21.27 22.01 -4.17
CA ASP A 237 -20.69 22.32 -2.84
C ASP A 237 -20.87 21.17 -1.83
N ASN A 238 -21.81 20.24 -2.09
CA ASN A 238 -22.12 19.09 -1.21
C ASN A 238 -22.43 19.51 0.24
N SER A 239 -23.05 20.68 0.43
CA SER A 239 -23.37 21.21 1.76
C SER A 239 -24.39 20.34 2.52
N VAL A 240 -25.13 19.48 1.82
CA VAL A 240 -26.04 18.49 2.39
C VAL A 240 -25.33 17.12 2.47
N ARG A 241 -24.80 16.80 3.65
CA ARG A 241 -24.19 15.49 3.94
C ARG A 241 -25.21 14.55 4.58
N VAL A 242 -25.29 13.32 4.09
CA VAL A 242 -26.10 12.27 4.73
C VAL A 242 -25.40 11.80 6.00
N VAL A 243 -26.09 11.91 7.14
CA VAL A 243 -25.63 11.37 8.43
C VAL A 243 -25.91 9.87 8.44
N VAL A 244 -24.87 9.05 8.51
CA VAL A 244 -24.94 7.59 8.51
C VAL A 244 -24.85 7.08 9.94
N LYS A 245 -25.92 6.46 10.42
CA LYS A 245 -26.04 5.96 11.79
C LYS A 245 -24.87 5.01 12.14
N GLY A 246 -24.23 5.22 13.29
CA GLY A 246 -23.03 4.46 13.72
C GLY A 246 -21.73 4.78 12.99
N VAL A 247 -21.76 5.59 11.91
CA VAL A 247 -20.59 6.16 11.24
C VAL A 247 -20.40 7.62 11.62
N ASP A 248 -21.50 8.37 11.68
CA ASP A 248 -21.54 9.81 11.99
C ASP A 248 -22.11 10.08 13.40
N ASP A 249 -22.68 9.08 14.09
CA ASP A 249 -23.21 9.21 15.48
C ASP A 249 -22.13 9.16 16.57
N VAL A 250 -20.87 9.33 16.20
CA VAL A 250 -19.79 9.44 17.19
C VAL A 250 -19.78 10.89 17.66
N ASP A 251 -20.55 11.17 18.72
CA ASP A 251 -20.41 12.44 19.43
C ASP A 251 -18.99 12.49 20.03
N PRO A 252 -18.11 13.40 19.56
CA PRO A 252 -16.74 13.49 20.04
C PRO A 252 -16.68 13.78 21.56
N ALA A 253 -17.77 14.32 22.13
CA ALA A 253 -17.90 14.58 23.56
C ALA A 253 -18.37 13.34 24.36
N ALA A 254 -19.11 12.41 23.74
CA ALA A 254 -19.61 11.21 24.42
C ALA A 254 -18.55 10.11 24.54
N GLU A 255 -17.61 9.99 23.59
CA GLU A 255 -16.43 9.13 23.75
C GLU A 255 -15.48 9.64 24.84
N ALA A 256 -15.34 10.96 25.00
CA ALA A 256 -14.59 11.58 26.09
C ALA A 256 -15.26 11.39 27.48
N ALA A 257 -16.60 11.33 27.51
CA ALA A 257 -17.38 11.11 28.74
C ALA A 257 -17.36 9.64 29.21
N LYS A 258 -17.37 8.67 28.27
CA LYS A 258 -17.19 7.24 28.62
C LYS A 258 -15.76 6.94 29.11
N ALA A 259 -14.75 7.64 28.57
CA ALA A 259 -13.37 7.53 29.03
C ALA A 259 -13.14 8.12 30.43
N THR A 260 -13.99 9.06 30.88
CA THR A 260 -13.84 9.73 32.19
C THR A 260 -14.67 9.07 33.31
N ALA A 261 -15.80 8.43 33.01
CA ALA A 261 -16.60 7.73 34.03
C ALA A 261 -16.04 6.36 34.44
N ALA A 262 -15.19 5.73 33.62
CA ALA A 262 -14.50 4.48 33.98
C ALA A 262 -13.30 4.69 34.94
N ALA A 263 -12.95 5.94 35.25
CA ALA A 263 -11.80 6.28 36.09
C ALA A 263 -12.12 6.50 37.59
N ALA A 264 -13.33 6.22 38.06
CA ALA A 264 -13.70 6.48 39.45
C ALA A 264 -14.65 5.43 40.09
N ALA A 265 -14.14 4.26 40.47
CA ALA A 265 -14.51 3.47 41.67
C ALA A 265 -13.63 2.20 41.80
N PRO A 266 -13.42 1.65 43.03
CA PRO A 266 -12.22 0.88 43.36
C PRO A 266 -12.26 -0.60 42.96
N ALA A 267 -11.05 -1.17 42.84
CA ALA A 267 -10.73 -2.52 42.41
C ALA A 267 -11.44 -3.65 43.18
N ALA A 268 -12.04 -4.60 42.45
CA ALA A 268 -12.06 -6.01 42.81
C ALA A 268 -12.38 -6.91 41.60
N ALA A 269 -11.51 -7.89 41.37
CA ALA A 269 -11.61 -9.09 40.53
C ALA A 269 -11.69 -8.94 38.99
N ALA A 270 -10.66 -9.50 38.35
CA ALA A 270 -10.35 -9.50 36.92
C ALA A 270 -11.40 -10.15 36.02
N THR A 271 -11.53 -9.61 34.80
CA THR A 271 -11.59 -10.36 33.53
C THR A 271 -11.03 -9.46 32.42
N GLU A 272 -10.13 -10.01 31.59
CA GLU A 272 -9.38 -9.35 30.52
C GLU A 272 -10.26 -9.13 29.27
N GLU A 273 -10.27 -7.93 28.68
CA GLU A 273 -10.75 -7.69 27.31
C GLU A 273 -9.54 -7.36 26.41
N GLU A 274 -9.41 -8.10 25.30
CA GLU A 274 -8.25 -8.13 24.39
C GLU A 274 -8.07 -6.83 23.57
N ASP A 275 -6.83 -6.32 23.57
CA ASP A 275 -6.32 -5.22 22.75
C ASP A 275 -6.22 -5.68 21.28
N GLY A 276 -6.73 -4.89 20.33
CA GLY A 276 -6.71 -5.22 18.90
C GLY A 276 -5.27 -5.47 18.39
N GLU A 277 -5.07 -6.60 17.71
CA GLU A 277 -3.73 -7.12 17.39
C GLU A 277 -2.94 -6.24 16.39
N ALA A 278 -1.71 -5.88 16.74
CA ALA A 278 -0.80 -5.15 15.85
C ALA A 278 -0.37 -6.04 14.66
N VAL A 279 -0.50 -5.52 13.43
CA VAL A 279 -0.10 -6.25 12.21
C VAL A 279 1.33 -5.88 11.87
N VAL A 280 2.23 -6.86 11.85
CA VAL A 280 3.64 -6.69 11.47
C VAL A 280 4.02 -7.72 10.41
N THR A 281 4.18 -7.26 9.18
CA THR A 281 4.64 -8.03 8.03
C THR A 281 5.78 -7.29 7.33
N PRO A 282 6.52 -7.92 6.41
CA PRO A 282 7.55 -7.22 5.64
C PRO A 282 7.06 -6.00 4.83
N TRP A 283 5.74 -5.88 4.60
CA TRP A 283 5.13 -4.81 3.80
C TRP A 283 4.34 -3.81 4.63
N ASP A 284 3.60 -4.29 5.64
CA ASP A 284 2.67 -3.51 6.44
C ASP A 284 3.00 -3.60 7.94
N VAL A 285 3.06 -2.44 8.59
CA VAL A 285 3.23 -2.29 10.04
C VAL A 285 2.19 -1.30 10.55
N GLU A 286 1.18 -1.81 11.26
CA GLU A 286 0.04 -1.02 11.74
C GLU A 286 -0.27 -1.31 13.22
N GLY A 287 -0.76 -0.29 13.93
CA GLY A 287 -1.13 -0.38 15.34
C GLY A 287 -0.02 0.00 16.33
N LYS A 288 -0.34 -0.15 17.62
CA LYS A 288 0.62 0.06 18.72
C LYS A 288 1.45 -1.21 18.88
N ILE A 289 2.75 -1.08 18.72
CA ILE A 289 3.64 -2.24 18.64
C ILE A 289 4.11 -2.63 20.04
N ASP A 290 3.64 -3.77 20.53
CA ASP A 290 4.24 -4.45 21.66
C ASP A 290 5.42 -5.31 21.18
N TYR A 291 6.63 -4.80 21.39
CA TYR A 291 7.86 -5.48 21.01
C TYR A 291 8.14 -6.75 21.83
N ASP A 292 7.65 -6.86 23.07
CA ASP A 292 7.79 -8.07 23.88
C ASP A 292 6.79 -9.15 23.42
N LYS A 293 5.58 -8.78 22.98
CA LYS A 293 4.67 -9.69 22.25
C LYS A 293 5.29 -10.16 20.93
N LEU A 294 5.84 -9.25 20.12
CA LEU A 294 6.52 -9.64 18.86
C LEU A 294 7.67 -10.62 19.07
N ILE A 295 8.45 -10.47 20.14
CA ILE A 295 9.51 -11.44 20.47
C ILE A 295 8.93 -12.84 20.64
N ARG A 296 7.82 -12.96 21.37
CA ARG A 296 7.11 -14.23 21.61
C ARG A 296 6.54 -14.81 20.32
N ASP A 297 5.79 -14.00 19.57
CA ASP A 297 5.09 -14.44 18.36
C ASP A 297 6.06 -14.88 17.26
N PHE A 298 7.18 -14.15 17.11
CA PHE A 298 8.18 -14.49 16.11
C PHE A 298 9.13 -15.56 16.65
N GLY A 299 9.19 -15.78 17.97
CA GLY A 299 10.10 -16.73 18.62
C GLY A 299 11.55 -16.28 18.53
N SER A 300 11.81 -14.98 18.63
CA SER A 300 13.16 -14.40 18.75
C SER A 300 13.60 -14.31 20.21
N THR A 301 14.81 -13.85 20.49
CA THR A 301 15.35 -13.74 21.85
C THR A 301 15.70 -12.29 22.17
N LYS A 302 15.31 -11.79 23.35
CA LYS A 302 15.68 -10.45 23.82
C LYS A 302 17.18 -10.37 24.06
N ILE A 303 17.81 -9.26 23.68
CA ILE A 303 19.25 -9.06 23.95
C ILE A 303 19.43 -8.85 25.46
N SER A 304 20.10 -9.79 26.11
CA SER A 304 20.33 -9.75 27.56
C SER A 304 21.49 -8.80 27.93
N PRO A 305 21.53 -8.29 29.18
CA PRO A 305 22.67 -7.51 29.68
C PRO A 305 24.01 -8.25 29.55
N GLU A 306 24.02 -9.57 29.77
CA GLU A 306 25.21 -10.41 29.66
C GLU A 306 25.70 -10.48 28.20
N LEU A 307 24.78 -10.58 27.24
CA LEU A 307 25.12 -10.55 25.82
C LEU A 307 25.62 -9.18 25.39
N LEU A 308 25.03 -8.08 25.89
CA LEU A 308 25.54 -6.72 25.66
C LEU A 308 26.97 -6.56 26.15
N GLU A 309 27.27 -7.06 27.35
CA GLU A 309 28.61 -7.01 27.91
C GLU A 309 29.59 -7.87 27.12
N ARG A 310 29.14 -9.04 26.64
CA ARG A 310 29.95 -9.89 25.75
C ARG A 310 30.28 -9.19 24.44
N ILE A 311 29.32 -8.52 23.82
CA ILE A 311 29.54 -7.70 22.61
C ILE A 311 30.52 -6.56 22.92
N ARG A 312 30.35 -5.86 24.05
CA ARG A 312 31.26 -4.79 24.49
C ARG A 312 32.70 -5.29 24.56
N LYS A 313 32.97 -6.41 25.22
CA LYS A 313 34.32 -7.01 25.33
C LYS A 313 34.95 -7.38 23.99
N LEU A 314 34.13 -7.78 23.01
CA LEU A 314 34.59 -8.15 21.67
C LEU A 314 34.86 -6.94 20.76
N THR A 315 34.23 -5.80 21.03
CA THR A 315 34.22 -4.64 20.11
C THR A 315 34.95 -3.43 20.66
N VAL A 316 34.68 -3.05 21.91
CA VAL A 316 35.21 -1.84 22.56
C VAL A 316 36.62 -2.10 23.09
N GLY A 317 37.47 -1.06 23.04
CA GLY A 317 38.87 -1.17 23.45
C GLY A 317 39.77 -1.94 22.46
N LYS A 318 39.24 -2.31 21.29
CA LYS A 318 39.99 -2.94 20.18
C LYS A 318 40.60 -1.93 19.19
N GLY A 319 40.53 -0.63 19.49
CA GLY A 319 41.03 0.45 18.61
C GLY A 319 40.17 0.75 17.37
N ARG A 320 38.96 0.18 17.28
CA ARG A 320 38.05 0.33 16.12
C ARG A 320 36.83 1.18 16.43
N VAL A 321 36.26 1.00 17.62
CA VAL A 321 35.12 1.77 18.14
C VAL A 321 35.39 2.13 19.61
N ASP A 322 34.97 3.32 19.99
CA ASP A 322 35.27 3.86 21.33
C ASP A 322 34.28 3.37 22.38
N ASP A 323 33.05 3.05 21.98
CA ASP A 323 32.00 2.61 22.88
C ASP A 323 30.95 1.73 22.17
N LEU A 324 30.14 1.04 22.99
CA LEU A 324 29.02 0.22 22.53
C LEU A 324 27.97 1.12 21.87
N HIS A 325 27.44 0.73 20.71
CA HIS A 325 26.49 1.57 19.97
C HIS A 325 25.32 2.06 20.84
N CYS A 326 24.94 3.33 20.72
CA CYS A 326 23.89 3.92 21.55
C CYS A 326 22.53 3.20 21.39
N TRP A 327 22.27 2.62 20.20
CA TRP A 327 21.05 1.85 19.94
C TRP A 327 21.02 0.47 20.60
N LEU A 328 22.17 -0.10 20.96
CA LEU A 328 22.21 -1.27 21.85
C LEU A 328 21.94 -0.84 23.29
N ARG A 329 22.62 0.22 23.77
CA ARG A 329 22.44 0.75 25.13
C ARG A 329 21.02 1.22 25.42
N ARG A 330 20.33 1.74 24.41
CA ARG A 330 18.96 2.26 24.50
C ARG A 330 17.89 1.24 24.09
N ASN A 331 18.27 -0.03 23.88
CA ASN A 331 17.33 -1.09 23.51
C ASN A 331 16.48 -0.74 22.27
N ILE A 332 17.11 -0.11 21.27
CA ILE A 332 16.54 0.15 19.94
C ILE A 332 16.79 -1.07 19.06
N PHE A 333 18.02 -1.61 19.07
CA PHE A 333 18.25 -3.00 18.71
C PHE A 333 18.01 -3.83 19.97
N PHE A 334 17.00 -4.70 19.93
CA PHE A 334 16.36 -5.22 21.15
C PHE A 334 16.19 -6.74 21.17
N SER A 335 16.12 -7.38 20.00
CA SER A 335 16.02 -8.84 19.88
C SER A 335 17.01 -9.41 18.87
N HIS A 336 17.22 -10.71 18.91
CA HIS A 336 18.21 -11.41 18.10
C HIS A 336 17.82 -12.88 17.86
N ARG A 337 18.54 -13.55 16.95
CA ARG A 337 18.58 -15.01 16.83
C ARG A 337 20.03 -15.47 16.79
N GLU A 338 20.43 -16.31 17.76
CA GLU A 338 21.78 -16.92 17.82
C GLU A 338 22.93 -15.91 17.67
N LEU A 339 22.79 -14.70 18.24
CA LEU A 339 23.85 -13.69 18.21
C LEU A 339 25.00 -14.07 19.14
N ASP A 340 24.69 -14.79 20.22
CA ASP A 340 25.64 -15.45 21.10
C ASP A 340 26.57 -16.43 20.35
N ALA A 341 26.08 -17.06 19.27
CA ALA A 341 26.89 -17.94 18.42
C ALA A 341 27.91 -17.14 17.60
N ILE A 342 27.56 -15.95 17.09
CA ILE A 342 28.51 -15.05 16.44
C ILE A 342 29.58 -14.58 17.44
N CYS A 343 29.17 -14.20 18.65
CA CYS A 343 30.11 -13.86 19.71
C CYS A 343 31.08 -15.02 20.01
N ALA A 344 30.57 -16.25 20.11
CA ALA A 344 31.38 -17.45 20.34
C ALA A 344 32.38 -17.73 19.20
N LEU A 345 32.00 -17.46 17.95
CA LEU A 345 32.90 -17.57 16.80
C LEU A 345 34.00 -16.52 16.84
N GLN A 346 33.67 -15.27 17.19
CA GLN A 346 34.64 -14.19 17.32
C GLN A 346 35.63 -14.41 18.45
N GLU A 347 35.20 -14.96 19.58
CA GLU A 347 36.10 -15.37 20.67
C GLU A 347 37.13 -16.41 20.22
N LYS A 348 36.77 -17.25 19.24
CA LYS A 348 37.66 -18.25 18.61
C LYS A 348 38.45 -17.71 17.42
N GLY A 349 38.33 -16.40 17.11
CA GLY A 349 38.96 -15.79 15.94
C GLY A 349 38.40 -16.26 14.60
N MET A 350 37.21 -16.86 14.57
CA MET A 350 36.59 -17.33 13.33
C MET A 350 35.89 -16.18 12.59
N PRO A 351 36.08 -16.04 11.27
CA PRO A 351 35.46 -14.99 10.49
C PRO A 351 33.97 -15.24 10.29
N PHE A 352 33.22 -14.16 10.12
CA PHE A 352 31.84 -14.13 9.67
C PHE A 352 31.65 -12.89 8.76
N TYR A 353 30.52 -12.77 8.10
CA TYR A 353 30.18 -11.59 7.30
C TYR A 353 28.82 -11.01 7.69
N LEU A 354 28.62 -9.74 7.36
CA LEU A 354 27.36 -9.04 7.52
C LEU A 354 26.55 -9.09 6.23
N TYR A 355 25.23 -9.18 6.36
CA TYR A 355 24.29 -9.02 5.27
C TYR A 355 23.14 -8.11 5.71
N THR A 356 22.81 -7.10 4.91
CA THR A 356 21.58 -6.34 5.03
C THR A 356 21.06 -5.98 3.64
N GLY A 357 19.91 -5.32 3.52
CA GLY A 357 19.34 -5.02 2.20
C GLY A 357 18.42 -3.80 2.17
N ARG A 358 18.13 -3.35 0.95
CA ARG A 358 17.23 -2.25 0.66
C ARG A 358 16.43 -2.54 -0.59
N GLY A 359 15.12 -2.42 -0.49
CA GLY A 359 14.24 -2.37 -1.64
C GLY A 359 14.02 -0.95 -2.15
N PRO A 360 14.55 -0.57 -3.32
CA PRO A 360 14.56 0.80 -3.82
C PRO A 360 13.18 1.24 -4.36
N SER A 361 12.37 1.84 -3.50
CA SER A 361 10.98 2.23 -3.80
C SER A 361 10.79 3.66 -4.29
N SER A 362 11.84 4.48 -4.21
CA SER A 362 11.86 5.92 -4.51
C SER A 362 13.31 6.35 -4.71
N ALA A 363 13.52 7.49 -5.37
CA ALA A 363 14.86 8.02 -5.62
C ALA A 363 15.66 8.28 -4.33
N ALA A 364 15.00 8.76 -3.26
CA ALA A 364 15.66 9.08 -1.99
C ALA A 364 15.20 8.18 -0.83
N MET A 365 16.12 7.91 0.09
CA MET A 365 15.84 7.32 1.40
C MET A 365 15.28 8.35 2.41
N HIS A 366 14.81 7.87 3.57
CA HIS A 366 14.36 8.70 4.70
C HIS A 366 15.03 8.23 5.99
N LEU A 367 14.93 9.00 7.07
CA LEU A 367 15.62 8.73 8.34
C LEU A 367 15.36 7.32 8.88
N GLY A 368 14.14 6.79 8.72
CA GLY A 368 13.83 5.41 9.12
C GLY A 368 14.68 4.33 8.42
N HIS A 369 15.14 4.58 7.20
CA HIS A 369 16.03 3.65 6.49
C HIS A 369 17.47 3.69 7.02
N LEU A 370 17.91 4.79 7.63
CA LEU A 370 19.28 4.90 8.15
C LEU A 370 19.52 4.00 9.37
N LEU A 371 18.49 3.62 10.10
CA LEU A 371 18.61 2.88 11.36
C LEU A 371 19.32 1.51 11.17
N PRO A 372 18.93 0.63 10.21
CA PRO A 372 19.71 -0.56 9.90
C PRO A 372 21.12 -0.27 9.36
N PHE A 373 21.27 0.72 8.46
CA PHE A 373 22.54 0.98 7.78
C PHE A 373 23.62 1.55 8.71
N LEU A 374 23.31 2.58 9.50
CA LEU A 374 24.27 3.17 10.44
C LEU A 374 24.71 2.14 11.51
N PHE A 375 23.79 1.26 11.93
CA PHE A 375 24.16 0.19 12.86
C PHE A 375 25.03 -0.88 12.21
N THR A 376 24.72 -1.24 10.96
CA THR A 376 25.53 -2.18 10.17
C THR A 376 26.92 -1.61 9.93
N GLN A 377 27.04 -0.30 9.67
CA GLN A 377 28.32 0.39 9.52
C GLN A 377 29.13 0.32 10.83
N TRP A 378 28.48 0.56 11.98
CA TRP A 378 29.13 0.37 13.27
C TRP A 378 29.57 -1.08 13.50
N LEU A 379 28.73 -2.07 13.18
CA LEU A 379 29.09 -3.49 13.28
C LEU A 379 30.28 -3.85 12.39
N GLN A 380 30.28 -3.36 11.15
CA GLN A 380 31.37 -3.56 10.20
C GLN A 380 32.68 -3.03 10.78
N LYS A 381 32.67 -1.81 11.32
CA LYS A 381 33.85 -1.20 11.95
C LYS A 381 34.26 -1.96 13.21
N ALA A 382 33.30 -2.24 14.09
CA ALA A 382 33.52 -2.86 15.40
C ALA A 382 34.09 -4.28 15.31
N PHE A 383 33.60 -5.08 14.37
CA PHE A 383 34.06 -6.46 14.15
C PHE A 383 35.11 -6.59 13.04
N ASN A 384 35.32 -5.55 12.21
CA ASN A 384 36.19 -5.57 11.04
C ASN A 384 35.91 -6.76 10.11
N VAL A 385 34.66 -6.87 9.66
CA VAL A 385 34.16 -7.98 8.86
C VAL A 385 33.66 -7.49 7.50
N PRO A 386 33.64 -8.35 6.46
CA PRO A 386 33.03 -8.00 5.19
C PRO A 386 31.51 -7.85 5.30
N LEU A 387 30.94 -7.07 4.39
CA LEU A 387 29.52 -6.75 4.30
C LEU A 387 29.04 -6.93 2.86
N VAL A 388 27.88 -7.56 2.70
CA VAL A 388 27.11 -7.55 1.45
C VAL A 388 25.80 -6.81 1.65
N ILE A 389 25.41 -5.99 0.67
CA ILE A 389 24.16 -5.22 0.69
C ILE A 389 23.37 -5.56 -0.56
N GLN A 390 22.19 -6.17 -0.38
CA GLN A 390 21.28 -6.51 -1.46
C GLN A 390 20.38 -5.32 -1.82
N MET A 391 20.28 -5.00 -3.11
CA MET A 391 19.35 -4.02 -3.64
C MET A 391 18.25 -4.77 -4.43
N THR A 392 17.05 -4.85 -3.85
CA THR A 392 15.95 -5.68 -4.35
C THR A 392 15.10 -4.92 -5.38
N ASP A 393 15.70 -4.51 -6.50
CA ASP A 393 14.98 -3.85 -7.61
C ASP A 393 13.94 -4.78 -8.26
N ASP A 394 14.28 -6.06 -8.40
CA ASP A 394 13.36 -7.10 -8.85
C ASP A 394 12.12 -7.22 -7.94
N GLU A 395 12.28 -7.18 -6.60
CA GLU A 395 11.17 -7.14 -5.64
C GLU A 395 10.27 -5.94 -5.91
N LYS A 396 10.85 -4.74 -6.03
CA LYS A 396 10.03 -3.53 -6.20
C LYS A 396 9.29 -3.54 -7.51
N PHE A 397 9.90 -4.04 -8.57
CA PHE A 397 9.21 -4.30 -9.82
C PHE A 397 8.09 -5.35 -9.66
N LEU A 398 8.35 -6.49 -9.01
CA LEU A 398 7.34 -7.55 -8.83
C LEU A 398 6.13 -7.13 -7.99
N TRP A 399 6.29 -6.15 -7.08
CA TRP A 399 5.21 -5.63 -6.23
C TRP A 399 4.53 -4.38 -6.75
N LYS A 400 5.25 -3.51 -7.47
CA LYS A 400 4.77 -2.16 -7.84
C LYS A 400 4.94 -1.83 -9.32
N GLY A 401 5.70 -2.64 -10.05
CA GLY A 401 5.92 -2.43 -11.47
C GLY A 401 4.63 -2.55 -12.27
N ALA A 402 4.60 -1.86 -13.39
CA ALA A 402 3.47 -1.81 -14.29
C ALA A 402 3.91 -2.08 -15.72
N TYR A 403 3.01 -2.70 -16.48
CA TYR A 403 3.13 -2.83 -17.92
C TYR A 403 2.25 -1.78 -18.59
N ASP A 404 2.86 -0.99 -19.45
CA ASP A 404 2.24 0.02 -20.28
C ASP A 404 2.53 -0.31 -21.75
N PRO A 405 1.56 -0.86 -22.49
CA PRO A 405 1.76 -1.27 -23.89
C PRO A 405 2.05 -0.09 -24.83
N ASP A 406 1.79 1.14 -24.39
CA ASP A 406 1.92 2.34 -25.22
C ASP A 406 3.32 3.00 -25.09
N LYS A 407 4.22 2.43 -24.27
CA LYS A 407 5.64 2.85 -24.23
C LYS A 407 6.43 2.22 -25.38
N GLU A 408 7.30 3.01 -26.02
CA GLU A 408 8.12 2.56 -27.18
C GLU A 408 9.16 1.48 -26.85
N GLU A 409 9.57 1.38 -25.58
CA GLU A 409 10.48 0.34 -25.06
C GLU A 409 9.70 -0.92 -24.62
N ASP A 410 10.28 -1.86 -23.87
CA ASP A 410 9.68 -3.16 -23.52
C ASP A 410 8.40 -3.12 -22.63
N GLY A 411 7.70 -1.98 -22.58
CA GLY A 411 6.43 -1.71 -21.91
C GLY A 411 6.49 -1.72 -20.39
N TYR A 412 7.54 -2.30 -19.81
CA TYR A 412 7.72 -2.41 -18.37
C TYR A 412 8.50 -1.22 -17.81
N ASP A 413 8.21 -0.85 -16.56
CA ASP A 413 8.95 0.19 -15.83
C ASP A 413 10.14 -0.37 -15.02
N LEU A 414 10.67 -1.55 -15.37
CA LEU A 414 11.77 -2.20 -14.64
C LEU A 414 13.01 -1.30 -14.51
N ASP A 415 13.36 -0.59 -15.59
CA ASP A 415 14.52 0.31 -15.60
C ASP A 415 14.39 1.49 -14.63
N MET A 416 13.17 1.88 -14.25
CA MET A 416 12.96 2.86 -13.18
C MET A 416 13.49 2.34 -11.84
N TYR A 417 13.18 1.09 -11.49
CA TYR A 417 13.65 0.48 -10.24
C TYR A 417 15.17 0.28 -10.24
N ARG A 418 15.76 -0.07 -11.39
CA ARG A 418 17.22 -0.15 -11.55
C ARG A 418 17.89 1.22 -11.37
N ARG A 419 17.28 2.31 -11.84
CA ARG A 419 17.76 3.68 -11.56
C ARG A 419 17.66 4.01 -10.06
N PHE A 420 16.54 3.68 -9.40
CA PHE A 420 16.42 3.85 -7.95
C PHE A 420 17.45 3.02 -7.17
N THR A 421 17.84 1.84 -7.65
CA THR A 421 18.97 1.07 -7.08
C THR A 421 20.24 1.91 -7.03
N ILE A 422 20.59 2.57 -8.14
CA ILE A 422 21.80 3.41 -8.20
C ILE A 422 21.71 4.60 -7.26
N ASP A 423 20.56 5.28 -7.18
CA ASP A 423 20.39 6.43 -6.30
C ASP A 423 20.41 6.04 -4.81
N ASN A 424 19.69 4.97 -4.43
CA ASN A 424 19.71 4.47 -3.05
C ASN A 424 21.09 3.89 -2.68
N ALA A 425 21.85 3.35 -3.64
CA ALA A 425 23.23 2.92 -3.37
C ALA A 425 24.14 4.11 -2.99
N LYS A 426 23.93 5.31 -3.56
CA LYS A 426 24.66 6.52 -3.17
C LYS A 426 24.35 6.91 -1.72
N ASP A 427 23.07 6.89 -1.32
CA ASP A 427 22.63 7.14 0.05
C ASP A 427 23.28 6.16 1.05
N ILE A 428 23.34 4.87 0.69
CA ILE A 428 23.96 3.83 1.50
C ILE A 428 25.47 4.05 1.61
N ILE A 429 26.16 4.35 0.51
CA ILE A 429 27.60 4.66 0.51
C ILE A 429 27.90 5.87 1.40
N ALA A 430 27.04 6.89 1.39
CA ALA A 430 27.16 8.08 2.23
C ALA A 430 27.09 7.80 3.74
N CYS A 431 26.62 6.62 4.16
CA CYS A 431 26.65 6.20 5.57
C CYS A 431 28.07 5.87 6.07
N GLY A 432 29.08 5.82 5.18
CA GLY A 432 30.49 5.70 5.57
C GLY A 432 30.97 4.26 5.75
N PHE A 433 30.48 3.34 4.92
CA PHE A 433 30.99 1.96 4.87
C PHE A 433 32.41 1.87 4.31
N ASP A 434 33.18 0.87 4.75
CA ASP A 434 34.51 0.60 4.21
C ASP A 434 34.40 0.01 2.80
N LYS A 435 34.77 0.80 1.78
CA LYS A 435 34.73 0.39 0.36
C LYS A 435 35.47 -0.93 0.10
N SER A 436 36.56 -1.20 0.80
CA SER A 436 37.36 -2.41 0.59
C SER A 436 36.69 -3.69 1.12
N LYS A 437 35.64 -3.55 1.94
CA LYS A 437 34.95 -4.66 2.62
C LYS A 437 33.44 -4.68 2.36
N THR A 438 32.95 -3.84 1.45
CA THR A 438 31.51 -3.69 1.19
C THR A 438 31.20 -4.00 -0.26
N PHE A 439 30.31 -4.96 -0.48
CA PHE A 439 29.82 -5.33 -1.79
C PHE A 439 28.32 -5.03 -1.87
N ILE A 440 27.95 -4.02 -2.65
CA ILE A 440 26.55 -3.65 -2.91
C ILE A 440 26.19 -4.19 -4.29
N PHE A 441 25.04 -4.86 -4.42
CA PHE A 441 24.63 -5.47 -5.68
C PHE A 441 23.14 -5.28 -5.94
N SER A 442 22.79 -5.06 -7.21
CA SER A 442 21.43 -5.18 -7.74
C SER A 442 21.07 -6.65 -7.89
N ASP A 443 19.85 -7.04 -7.51
CA ASP A 443 19.36 -8.38 -7.77
C ASP A 443 19.26 -8.62 -9.28
N CYS A 444 18.70 -7.69 -10.05
CA CYS A 444 18.64 -7.80 -11.52
C CYS A 444 20.00 -8.05 -12.17
N ASP A 445 21.08 -7.44 -11.67
CA ASP A 445 22.41 -7.59 -12.26
C ASP A 445 23.20 -8.81 -11.72
N TYR A 446 23.01 -9.18 -10.45
CA TYR A 446 23.83 -10.21 -9.78
C TYR A 446 23.13 -11.57 -9.64
N VAL A 447 21.83 -11.68 -9.92
CA VAL A 447 21.03 -12.90 -9.76
C VAL A 447 21.63 -14.12 -10.47
N GLY A 448 22.31 -13.93 -11.60
CA GLY A 448 22.98 -15.02 -12.33
C GLY A 448 23.99 -15.80 -11.47
N HIS A 449 24.72 -15.12 -10.59
CA HIS A 449 25.66 -15.77 -9.66
C HIS A 449 24.95 -16.48 -8.50
N MET A 450 23.78 -15.99 -8.10
CA MET A 450 23.01 -16.53 -6.98
C MET A 450 22.05 -17.65 -7.39
N TYR A 451 21.73 -17.76 -8.68
CA TYR A 451 20.64 -18.57 -9.21
C TYR A 451 20.67 -20.05 -8.77
N THR A 452 21.86 -20.65 -8.68
CA THR A 452 21.98 -22.04 -8.20
C THR A 452 21.48 -22.20 -6.75
N ASN A 453 21.79 -21.25 -5.87
CA ASN A 453 21.27 -21.28 -4.50
C ASN A 453 19.79 -20.90 -4.45
N ILE A 454 19.33 -20.01 -5.35
CA ILE A 454 17.90 -19.66 -5.49
C ILE A 454 17.11 -20.92 -5.83
N LEU A 455 17.54 -21.70 -6.82
CA LEU A 455 16.89 -22.95 -7.21
C LEU A 455 16.81 -23.97 -6.07
N LYS A 456 17.91 -24.18 -5.34
CA LYS A 456 17.92 -25.10 -4.17
C LYS A 456 16.97 -24.61 -3.07
N THR A 457 16.87 -23.30 -2.89
CA THR A 457 15.97 -22.68 -1.91
C THR A 457 14.51 -22.85 -2.33
N GLN A 458 14.17 -22.52 -3.58
CA GLN A 458 12.83 -22.71 -4.16
C GLN A 458 12.40 -24.18 -4.12
N LYS A 459 13.33 -25.13 -4.32
CA LYS A 459 13.04 -26.56 -4.17
C LYS A 459 12.76 -26.97 -2.72
N SER A 460 13.34 -26.26 -1.76
CA SER A 460 13.27 -26.59 -0.33
C SER A 460 12.07 -25.97 0.40
N ILE A 461 11.50 -24.89 -0.14
CA ILE A 461 10.37 -24.17 0.44
C ILE A 461 9.11 -24.50 -0.36
N THR A 462 8.11 -25.09 0.29
CA THR A 462 6.84 -25.36 -0.37
C THR A 462 6.03 -24.08 -0.54
N TYR A 463 5.16 -24.02 -1.54
CA TYR A 463 4.24 -22.89 -1.70
C TYR A 463 3.37 -22.66 -0.46
N ASN A 464 2.93 -23.73 0.22
CA ASN A 464 2.17 -23.61 1.46
C ASN A 464 2.99 -22.93 2.57
N THR A 465 4.27 -23.28 2.70
CA THR A 465 5.18 -22.61 3.64
C THR A 465 5.32 -21.13 3.31
N ALA A 466 5.53 -20.79 2.04
CA ALA A 466 5.61 -19.40 1.61
C ALA A 466 4.30 -18.66 1.87
N LYS A 467 3.15 -19.22 1.49
CA LYS A 467 1.82 -18.68 1.77
C LYS A 467 1.58 -18.43 3.25
N SER A 468 1.92 -19.38 4.12
CA SER A 468 1.74 -19.21 5.57
C SER A 468 2.68 -18.18 6.18
N ALA A 469 3.90 -18.03 5.68
CA ALA A 469 4.87 -17.07 6.20
C ALA A 469 4.65 -15.63 5.68
N PHE A 470 4.15 -15.50 4.44
CA PHE A 470 4.12 -14.24 3.69
C PHE A 470 2.71 -13.81 3.27
N GLY A 471 1.69 -14.62 3.52
CA GLY A 471 0.30 -14.26 3.26
C GLY A 471 -0.12 -14.26 1.78
N PHE A 472 0.68 -14.87 0.88
CA PHE A 472 0.37 -14.90 -0.56
C PHE A 472 -1.01 -15.51 -0.87
N GLN A 473 -1.73 -14.91 -1.81
CA GLN A 473 -3.07 -15.32 -2.23
C GLN A 473 -3.10 -15.67 -3.72
N GLY A 474 -4.25 -16.15 -4.22
CA GLY A 474 -4.40 -16.61 -5.60
C GLY A 474 -4.26 -15.53 -6.68
N ASP A 475 -4.14 -14.26 -6.29
CA ASP A 475 -3.89 -13.10 -7.14
C ASP A 475 -2.42 -12.63 -7.12
N SER A 476 -1.58 -13.20 -6.26
CA SER A 476 -0.13 -12.91 -6.24
C SER A 476 0.53 -13.49 -7.49
N ASN A 477 1.40 -12.72 -8.14
CA ASN A 477 2.12 -13.22 -9.30
C ASN A 477 3.18 -14.27 -8.91
N ILE A 478 3.60 -15.11 -9.86
CA ILE A 478 4.55 -16.19 -9.59
C ILE A 478 5.91 -15.68 -9.10
N GLY A 479 6.30 -14.46 -9.49
CA GLY A 479 7.53 -13.82 -9.04
C GLY A 479 7.47 -13.45 -7.56
N GLN A 480 6.37 -12.85 -7.09
CA GLN A 480 6.16 -12.55 -5.66
C GLN A 480 6.29 -13.80 -4.79
N SER A 481 5.69 -14.91 -5.25
CA SER A 481 5.74 -16.20 -4.53
C SER A 481 7.14 -16.83 -4.52
N ALA A 482 7.96 -16.54 -5.53
CA ALA A 482 9.31 -17.06 -5.70
C ALA A 482 10.39 -16.17 -5.03
N PHE A 483 10.10 -14.88 -4.85
CA PHE A 483 11.01 -13.87 -4.32
C PHE A 483 11.62 -14.18 -2.94
N PRO A 484 10.92 -14.82 -1.98
CA PRO A 484 11.54 -15.17 -0.69
C PRO A 484 12.84 -15.98 -0.82
N ALA A 485 13.00 -16.75 -1.91
CA ALA A 485 14.26 -17.43 -2.19
C ALA A 485 15.39 -16.46 -2.57
N VAL A 486 15.09 -15.38 -3.31
CA VAL A 486 16.06 -14.35 -3.70
C VAL A 486 16.58 -13.59 -2.48
N GLN A 487 15.71 -13.26 -1.52
CA GLN A 487 16.13 -12.61 -0.27
C GLN A 487 16.81 -13.58 0.72
N ALA A 488 16.56 -14.90 0.61
CA ALA A 488 17.20 -15.89 1.47
C ALA A 488 18.67 -16.13 1.12
N VAL A 489 19.01 -16.20 -0.17
CA VAL A 489 20.31 -16.70 -0.62
C VAL A 489 21.54 -15.84 -0.26
N PRO A 490 21.45 -14.52 -0.07
CA PRO A 490 22.55 -13.72 0.49
C PRO A 490 22.95 -14.13 1.91
N SER A 491 22.16 -14.96 2.61
CA SER A 491 22.51 -15.55 3.90
C SER A 491 23.60 -16.65 3.80
N PHE A 492 23.94 -17.08 2.58
CA PHE A 492 24.95 -18.10 2.33
C PHE A 492 26.11 -17.52 1.52
N SER A 493 27.32 -17.62 2.05
CA SER A 493 28.55 -17.12 1.42
C SER A 493 28.83 -17.74 0.05
N SER A 494 28.31 -18.95 -0.22
CA SER A 494 28.39 -19.60 -1.54
C SER A 494 27.68 -18.85 -2.67
N SER A 495 26.78 -17.91 -2.35
CA SER A 495 26.12 -17.02 -3.33
C SER A 495 27.07 -15.93 -3.87
N PHE A 496 28.23 -15.74 -3.24
CA PHE A 496 29.10 -14.60 -3.49
C PHE A 496 30.47 -14.98 -4.03
N LYS A 497 30.51 -15.34 -5.31
CA LYS A 497 31.76 -15.66 -6.01
C LYS A 497 32.72 -14.47 -6.12
N ILE A 498 32.20 -13.25 -6.21
CA ILE A 498 33.03 -12.05 -6.35
C ILE A 498 33.74 -11.70 -5.02
N PRO A 499 33.05 -11.42 -3.90
CA PRO A 499 33.75 -11.02 -2.68
C PRO A 499 34.28 -12.20 -1.84
N PHE A 500 33.74 -13.42 -1.98
CA PHE A 500 34.11 -14.57 -1.12
C PHE A 500 34.68 -15.77 -1.90
N GLY A 501 34.74 -15.73 -3.22
CA GLY A 501 35.26 -16.82 -4.04
C GLY A 501 34.51 -18.15 -3.78
N ASP A 502 35.26 -19.19 -3.45
CA ASP A 502 34.71 -20.52 -3.15
C ASP A 502 34.46 -20.75 -1.65
N ASN A 503 34.59 -19.72 -0.81
CA ASN A 503 34.35 -19.87 0.62
C ASN A 503 32.85 -19.98 0.91
N SER A 504 32.37 -21.21 1.05
CA SER A 504 30.98 -21.53 1.40
C SER A 504 30.75 -21.79 2.89
N ARG A 505 31.70 -21.38 3.76
CA ARG A 505 31.70 -21.71 5.20
C ARG A 505 31.55 -20.50 6.11
N LEU A 506 31.50 -19.28 5.55
CA LEU A 506 31.37 -18.07 6.36
C LEU A 506 29.95 -17.97 6.95
N PRO A 507 29.83 -17.85 8.28
CA PRO A 507 28.56 -17.53 8.94
C PRO A 507 28.11 -16.11 8.62
N CYS A 508 26.80 -15.91 8.64
CA CYS A 508 26.16 -14.64 8.32
C CYS A 508 25.51 -14.04 9.57
N LEU A 509 25.70 -12.74 9.79
CA LEU A 509 24.92 -11.94 10.74
C LEU A 509 24.09 -10.90 9.97
N ILE A 510 22.79 -10.83 10.24
CA ILE A 510 21.84 -9.98 9.53
C ILE A 510 21.25 -8.90 10.46
N PRO A 511 21.71 -7.64 10.37
CA PRO A 511 21.06 -6.51 11.01
C PRO A 511 19.87 -6.03 10.17
N CYS A 512 18.67 -6.05 10.76
CA CYS A 512 17.45 -5.63 10.08
C CYS A 512 16.41 -5.09 11.07
N ALA A 513 15.32 -4.50 10.56
CA ALA A 513 14.13 -4.28 11.37
C ALA A 513 13.36 -5.61 11.53
N ILE A 514 12.58 -5.73 12.61
CA ILE A 514 11.93 -7.01 12.97
C ILE A 514 10.92 -7.51 11.91
N ASP A 515 10.38 -6.63 11.07
CA ASP A 515 9.49 -6.99 9.95
C ASP A 515 10.13 -7.92 8.92
N GLN A 516 11.46 -7.97 8.85
CA GLN A 516 12.19 -8.85 7.91
C GLN A 516 12.43 -10.26 8.46
N ASP A 517 12.19 -10.51 9.75
CA ASP A 517 12.41 -11.81 10.38
C ASP A 517 11.68 -12.98 9.68
N PRO A 518 10.46 -12.85 9.13
CA PRO A 518 9.79 -13.93 8.41
C PRO A 518 10.62 -14.53 7.27
N TYR A 519 11.36 -13.70 6.51
CA TYR A 519 12.27 -14.19 5.47
C TYR A 519 13.32 -15.12 6.04
N PHE A 520 13.99 -14.67 7.09
CA PHE A 520 15.13 -15.38 7.64
C PHE A 520 14.73 -16.54 8.56
N ARG A 521 13.52 -16.52 9.13
CA ARG A 521 12.95 -17.67 9.82
C ARG A 521 12.85 -18.86 8.87
N VAL A 522 12.26 -18.65 7.68
CA VAL A 522 12.17 -19.68 6.63
C VAL A 522 13.57 -20.07 6.12
N THR A 523 14.47 -19.10 5.93
CA THR A 523 15.86 -19.37 5.54
C THR A 523 16.58 -20.29 6.52
N ARG A 524 16.40 -20.07 7.83
CA ARG A 524 17.03 -20.89 8.88
C ARG A 524 16.55 -22.33 8.88
N ASP A 525 15.29 -22.59 8.53
CA ASP A 525 14.73 -23.94 8.47
C ASP A 525 15.38 -24.78 7.35
N ILE A 526 15.71 -24.15 6.22
CA ILE A 526 16.29 -24.82 5.05
C ILE A 526 17.82 -24.72 4.96
N ALA A 527 18.45 -23.91 5.81
CA ALA A 527 19.87 -23.56 5.76
C ALA A 527 20.83 -24.74 5.67
N HIS A 528 20.56 -25.81 6.42
CA HIS A 528 21.38 -27.03 6.45
C HIS A 528 21.47 -27.76 5.09
N LYS A 529 20.57 -27.46 4.14
CA LYS A 529 20.57 -28.01 2.79
C LYS A 529 21.46 -27.21 1.82
N LEU A 530 21.86 -25.98 2.20
CA LEU A 530 22.55 -25.03 1.33
C LEU A 530 24.04 -24.85 1.66
N VAL A 531 24.49 -25.43 2.75
CA VAL A 531 25.89 -25.35 3.21
C VAL A 531 26.51 -26.74 3.37
N PRO A 532 27.86 -26.83 3.38
CA PRO A 532 28.56 -28.05 3.78
C PRO A 532 28.20 -28.52 5.19
N LYS A 533 28.29 -29.83 5.45
CA LYS A 533 27.96 -30.45 6.74
C LYS A 533 28.81 -29.93 7.91
N ASP A 534 30.04 -29.52 7.63
CA ASP A 534 31.02 -28.97 8.55
C ASP A 534 30.88 -27.45 8.77
N HIS A 535 29.85 -26.80 8.21
CA HIS A 535 29.61 -25.39 8.43
C HIS A 535 29.37 -25.11 9.93
N PRO A 536 30.07 -24.12 10.55
CA PRO A 536 30.09 -23.95 12.01
C PRO A 536 28.73 -23.66 12.64
N LEU A 537 27.84 -22.95 11.92
CA LEU A 537 26.44 -22.71 12.35
C LEU A 537 25.39 -23.52 11.58
N LYS A 538 25.78 -24.59 10.88
CA LYS A 538 24.87 -25.38 10.00
C LYS A 538 24.08 -24.50 9.01
N GLY A 539 24.70 -23.41 8.57
CA GLY A 539 24.17 -22.44 7.62
C GLY A 539 23.15 -21.46 8.19
N LYS A 540 22.73 -21.59 9.45
CA LYS A 540 21.71 -20.69 10.01
C LYS A 540 22.28 -19.28 10.13
N PRO A 541 21.70 -18.27 9.46
CA PRO A 541 22.09 -16.89 9.70
C PRO A 541 21.68 -16.48 11.11
N SER A 542 22.54 -15.74 11.79
CA SER A 542 22.21 -15.03 13.03
C SER A 542 21.57 -13.68 12.69
N LEU A 543 20.70 -13.19 13.57
CA LEU A 543 19.96 -11.95 13.35
C LEU A 543 20.08 -11.00 14.53
N ILE A 544 19.97 -9.71 14.26
CA ILE A 544 19.79 -8.68 15.28
C ILE A 544 18.75 -7.65 14.78
N HIS A 545 17.70 -7.45 15.56
CA HIS A 545 16.51 -6.71 15.15
C HIS A 545 16.42 -5.34 15.81
N CYS A 546 16.10 -4.31 15.03
CA CYS A 546 15.71 -3.01 15.54
C CYS A 546 14.20 -2.79 15.59
N LYS A 547 13.81 -1.88 16.47
CA LYS A 547 12.48 -1.25 16.50
C LYS A 547 12.25 -0.43 15.23
N PHE A 548 11.00 -0.11 14.95
CA PHE A 548 10.65 0.77 13.84
C PHE A 548 10.92 2.24 14.20
N PHE A 549 11.38 3.00 13.22
CA PHE A 549 11.42 4.46 13.33
C PHE A 549 9.99 5.01 13.15
N PRO A 550 9.44 5.74 14.13
CA PRO A 550 8.05 6.19 14.08
C PRO A 550 7.84 7.23 12.99
N PRO A 551 6.65 7.30 12.35
CA PRO A 551 6.28 8.42 11.49
C PRO A 551 6.18 9.73 12.31
N LEU A 552 6.27 10.87 11.63
CA LEU A 552 6.14 12.18 12.30
C LEU A 552 4.81 12.31 13.06
N THR A 553 3.72 11.79 12.50
CA THR A 553 2.37 11.91 13.05
C THR A 553 2.12 11.15 14.34
N GLY A 554 3.06 10.31 14.81
CA GLY A 554 2.94 9.59 16.09
C GLY A 554 3.62 8.23 16.11
N ALA A 555 3.52 7.54 17.25
CA ALA A 555 4.22 6.26 17.48
C ALA A 555 3.55 5.03 16.85
N GLN A 556 2.40 5.20 16.21
CA GLN A 556 1.68 4.10 15.57
C GLN A 556 2.21 3.89 14.15
N GLY A 557 2.65 2.66 13.86
CA GLY A 557 3.19 2.27 12.54
C GLY A 557 4.66 2.64 12.30
N LYS A 558 5.07 2.56 11.03
CA LYS A 558 6.44 2.75 10.54
C LYS A 558 6.51 3.96 9.60
N MET A 559 7.58 4.76 9.69
CA MET A 559 7.84 5.81 8.69
C MET A 559 7.97 5.19 7.29
N ALA A 560 7.19 5.72 6.33
CA ALA A 560 7.13 5.19 4.98
C ALA A 560 7.20 6.31 3.92
N ALA A 561 7.96 6.08 2.86
CA ALA A 561 8.13 7.00 1.74
C ALA A 561 6.82 7.33 0.97
N SER A 562 5.77 6.49 1.11
CA SER A 562 4.48 6.67 0.43
C SER A 562 3.63 7.82 0.97
N LYS A 563 4.00 8.39 2.13
CA LYS A 563 3.30 9.52 2.77
C LYS A 563 4.31 10.65 3.01
N THR A 564 4.49 11.53 2.02
CA THR A 564 5.54 12.56 1.98
C THR A 564 5.62 13.45 3.22
N ASN A 565 4.49 13.80 3.84
CA ASN A 565 4.44 14.67 5.02
C ASN A 565 4.71 13.93 6.34
N THR A 566 4.85 12.61 6.31
CA THR A 566 5.06 11.79 7.52
C THR A 566 6.51 11.34 7.69
N ALA A 567 7.38 11.66 6.73
CA ALA A 567 8.76 11.23 6.67
C ALA A 567 9.71 12.40 6.39
N ILE A 568 10.90 12.34 7.01
CA ILE A 568 12.03 13.22 6.70
C ILE A 568 12.95 12.48 5.74
N PHE A 569 13.06 12.98 4.52
CA PHE A 569 13.91 12.42 3.46
C PHE A 569 15.34 12.93 3.59
N LEU A 570 16.29 12.16 3.05
CA LEU A 570 17.72 12.56 3.04
C LEU A 570 18.00 13.74 2.10
N THR A 571 17.04 14.09 1.25
CA THR A 571 17.10 15.19 0.29
C THR A 571 16.31 16.43 0.75
N ASP A 572 15.66 16.38 1.92
CA ASP A 572 14.93 17.54 2.45
C ASP A 572 15.92 18.68 2.78
N SER A 573 15.56 19.92 2.42
CA SER A 573 16.35 21.08 2.82
C SER A 573 16.24 21.35 4.34
N PRO A 574 17.13 22.15 4.94
CA PRO A 574 16.98 22.58 6.33
C PRO A 574 15.60 23.17 6.64
N GLU A 575 15.04 23.96 5.71
CA GLU A 575 13.71 24.57 5.82
C GLU A 575 12.59 23.51 5.77
N ASP A 576 12.70 22.53 4.87
CA ASP A 576 11.74 21.41 4.79
C ASP A 576 11.74 20.58 6.08
N ILE A 577 12.93 20.32 6.64
CA ILE A 577 13.07 19.59 7.91
C ILE A 577 12.42 20.38 9.04
N GLU A 578 12.71 21.67 9.18
CA GLU A 578 12.11 22.54 10.19
C GLU A 578 10.59 22.55 10.08
N LYS A 579 10.06 22.73 8.86
CA LYS A 579 8.63 22.75 8.59
C LYS A 579 7.97 21.41 8.95
N LYS A 580 8.52 20.28 8.50
CA LYS A 580 7.98 18.94 8.79
C LYS A 580 7.97 18.64 10.29
N ILE A 581 9.04 19.02 11.01
CA ILE A 581 9.09 18.86 12.47
C ILE A 581 8.02 19.72 13.13
N THR A 582 7.93 21.01 12.77
CA THR A 582 7.04 21.96 13.44
C THR A 582 5.56 21.68 13.16
N GLU A 583 5.22 21.32 11.92
CA GLU A 583 3.83 21.15 11.49
C GLU A 583 3.30 19.72 11.66
N HIS A 584 4.16 18.70 11.65
CA HIS A 584 3.72 17.30 11.56
C HIS A 584 4.23 16.39 12.67
N ALA A 585 5.29 16.77 13.40
CA ALA A 585 5.79 15.93 14.49
C ALA A 585 4.81 15.97 15.67
N PHE A 586 4.35 14.79 16.09
CA PHE A 586 3.48 14.64 17.23
C PHE A 586 4.16 15.16 18.50
N SER A 587 3.51 16.11 19.17
CA SER A 587 3.98 16.64 20.45
C SER A 587 3.37 15.86 21.61
N GLY A 588 4.22 15.34 22.50
CA GLY A 588 3.81 14.88 23.84
C GLY A 588 3.67 16.01 24.87
N GLY A 589 3.90 17.26 24.45
CA GLY A 589 3.72 18.45 25.27
C GLY A 589 2.27 18.92 25.36
N ARG A 590 2.02 19.90 26.22
CA ARG A 590 0.71 20.52 26.43
C ARG A 590 0.49 21.66 25.45
N GLU A 591 -0.76 21.93 25.10
CA GLU A 591 -1.15 23.04 24.21
C GLU A 591 -0.77 24.40 24.78
N LYS A 592 -0.89 24.58 26.11
CA LYS A 592 -0.60 25.84 26.79
C LYS A 592 0.71 25.78 27.55
N ALA A 593 1.51 26.85 27.44
CA ALA A 593 2.80 26.97 28.13
C ALA A 593 2.69 26.87 29.67
N LYS A 594 1.59 27.35 30.26
CA LYS A 594 1.34 27.23 31.70
C LYS A 594 1.17 25.77 32.11
N GLU A 595 0.32 25.03 31.40
CA GLU A 595 0.10 23.60 31.65
C GLU A 595 1.36 22.76 31.40
N GLN A 596 2.15 23.12 30.38
CA GLN A 596 3.44 22.49 30.11
C GLN A 596 4.42 22.66 31.27
N ARG A 597 4.47 23.84 31.90
CA ARG A 597 5.33 24.10 33.06
C ARG A 597 4.84 23.38 34.32
N GLU A 598 3.53 23.27 34.50
CA GLU A 598 2.92 22.63 35.67
C GLU A 598 2.96 21.10 35.61
N LYS A 599 2.65 20.51 34.44
CA LYS A 599 2.44 19.06 34.27
C LYS A 599 3.55 18.36 33.49
N GLY A 600 4.43 19.10 32.83
CA GLY A 600 5.45 18.54 31.95
C GLY A 600 4.90 17.92 30.66
N ALA A 601 5.81 17.35 29.85
CA ALA A 601 5.50 16.59 28.65
C ALA A 601 5.55 15.08 28.93
N ASN A 602 4.75 14.31 28.20
CA ASN A 602 4.91 12.87 28.15
C ASN A 602 5.97 12.48 27.13
N LEU A 603 6.97 11.74 27.60
CA LEU A 603 8.09 11.26 26.80
C LEU A 603 7.83 9.86 26.23
N VAL A 604 6.71 9.22 26.61
CA VAL A 604 6.28 7.94 26.04
C VAL A 604 5.63 8.19 24.68
N PRO A 605 6.14 7.58 23.59
CA PRO A 605 5.61 7.80 22.26
C PRO A 605 4.13 7.40 22.14
N GLY A 606 3.29 8.29 21.57
CA GLY A 606 1.93 7.95 21.13
C GLY A 606 0.82 8.04 22.18
N THR A 607 1.07 8.60 23.36
CA THR A 607 0.01 8.87 24.36
C THR A 607 -0.09 10.37 24.62
N ARG A 608 -1.26 10.97 24.33
CA ARG A 608 -1.60 12.32 24.84
C ARG A 608 -1.82 12.23 26.35
N VAL A 609 -1.50 13.31 27.05
CA VAL A 609 -1.57 13.43 28.51
C VAL A 609 -2.80 14.20 28.93
#